data_AF-A0A662B395-F1
#
_entry.id   AF-A0A662B395-F1
#
_cell.length_a   1.000
_cell.length_b   1.000
_cell.length_c   1.000
_cell.angle_alpha   90.00
_cell.angle_beta   90.00
_cell.angle_gamma   90.00
#
_symmetry.space_group_name_H-M   'P 1'
#
loop_
_entity.id
_entity.type
_entity.pdbx_description
1 polymer ?
#
loop_
_entity_poly.entity_id
_entity_poly.type
_entity_poly.pdbx_seq_one_letter_code
_entity_poly.pdbx_strand_id
1 'polypeptide(L)'
;YRVPEEFYNFKDDPDGLNNLVHDPAYALELDKFRKQMLKMMERYKDPAVEAFRNRDQTGVMEEFMEQQREKAKNTRPVEKF
;
A
#
# COMPACT_ATOMS: atom_id res chain seq x y z
N TYR A 1 1.62 -12.92 -12.04
CA TYR A 1 2.73 -12.41 -11.21
C TYR A 1 2.13 -11.35 -10.30
N ARG A 2 2.24 -11.47 -8.98
CA ARG A 2 1.71 -10.46 -8.04
C ARG A 2 2.88 -9.62 -7.56
N VAL A 3 2.75 -8.32 -7.67
CA VAL A 3 3.73 -7.36 -7.18
C VAL A 3 3.15 -6.61 -5.98
N PRO A 4 4.00 -6.06 -5.08
CA PRO A 4 3.53 -5.34 -3.90
C PRO A 4 2.71 -4.07 -4.21
N GLU A 5 2.93 -3.47 -5.38
CA GLU A 5 2.27 -2.24 -5.80
C GLU A 5 1.75 -2.40 -7.23
N GLU A 6 0.53 -1.94 -7.47
CA GLU A 6 -0.12 -2.01 -8.77
C GLU A 6 -0.60 -0.62 -9.18
N PHE A 7 -0.41 -0.27 -10.45
CA PHE A 7 -0.81 1.01 -11.01
C PHE A 7 -1.58 0.79 -12.31
N TYR A 8 -2.83 1.22 -12.36
CA TYR A 8 -3.72 0.96 -13.49
C TYR A 8 -4.26 2.26 -14.06
N ASN A 9 -4.35 2.31 -15.38
CA ASN A 9 -5.02 3.39 -16.10
C ASN A 9 -6.44 2.96 -16.46
N PHE A 10 -7.38 3.18 -15.54
CA PHE A 10 -8.79 2.79 -15.74
C PHE A 10 -9.51 3.50 -16.90
N LYS A 11 -8.93 4.56 -17.45
CA LYS A 11 -9.50 5.23 -18.62
C LYS A 11 -9.31 4.39 -19.88
N ASP A 12 -8.11 3.84 -20.05
CA ASP A 12 -7.73 3.07 -21.25
C ASP A 12 -7.81 1.55 -21.01
N ASP A 13 -7.79 1.13 -19.73
CA ASP A 13 -7.93 -0.24 -19.27
C ASP A 13 -8.96 -0.33 -18.12
N PRO A 14 -10.27 -0.32 -18.44
CA PRO A 14 -11.34 -0.35 -17.46
C PRO A 14 -11.33 -1.59 -16.58
N ASP A 15 -10.82 -2.69 -17.11
CA ASP A 15 -10.77 -3.99 -16.43
C ASP A 15 -9.51 -4.13 -15.54
N GLY A 16 -8.57 -3.17 -15.59
CA GLY A 16 -7.37 -3.16 -14.75
C GLY A 16 -6.47 -4.39 -14.98
N LEU A 17 -6.32 -4.82 -16.23
CA LEU A 17 -5.55 -6.00 -16.60
C LEU A 17 -4.04 -5.71 -16.74
N ASN A 18 -3.69 -4.47 -17.02
CA ASN A 18 -2.33 -4.03 -17.34
C ASN A 18 -1.74 -3.22 -16.19
N ASN A 19 -0.91 -3.87 -15.39
CA ASN A 19 -0.18 -3.19 -14.32
C ASN A 19 1.00 -2.37 -14.89
N LEU A 20 0.91 -1.06 -14.77
CA LEU A 20 1.84 -0.05 -15.29
C LEU A 20 2.91 0.37 -14.25
N VAL A 21 3.01 -0.29 -13.10
CA VAL A 21 3.93 0.10 -12.01
C VAL A 21 5.41 0.14 -12.41
N HIS A 22 5.79 -0.65 -13.42
CA HIS A 22 7.15 -0.72 -13.95
C HIS A 22 7.32 0.03 -15.28
N ASP A 23 6.26 0.65 -15.79
CA ASP A 23 6.32 1.40 -17.03
C ASP A 23 6.99 2.78 -16.77
N PRO A 24 8.15 3.07 -17.39
CA PRO A 24 8.84 4.33 -17.18
C PRO A 24 8.03 5.55 -17.64
N ALA A 25 7.09 5.39 -18.58
CA ALA A 25 6.22 6.48 -19.04
C ALA A 25 5.32 7.01 -17.90
N TYR A 26 4.97 6.15 -16.94
CA TYR A 26 4.08 6.46 -15.83
C TYR A 26 4.82 6.73 -14.51
N ALA A 27 6.15 6.69 -14.49
CA ALA A 27 6.95 6.83 -13.27
C ALA A 27 6.70 8.16 -12.52
N LEU A 28 6.50 9.26 -13.25
CA LEU A 28 6.20 10.57 -12.66
C LEU A 28 4.81 10.62 -12.00
N GLU A 29 3.82 10.00 -12.64
CA GLU A 29 2.45 9.95 -12.12
C GLU A 29 2.38 9.02 -10.91
N LEU A 30 3.07 7.89 -10.97
CA LEU A 30 3.21 6.96 -9.87
C LEU A 30 3.84 7.62 -8.63
N ASP A 31 4.93 8.39 -8.80
CA ASP A 31 5.55 9.15 -7.71
C ASP A 31 4.60 10.20 -7.12
N LYS A 32 3.83 10.89 -7.97
CA LYS A 32 2.80 11.83 -7.52
C LYS A 32 1.73 11.13 -6.66
N PHE A 33 1.23 9.97 -7.09
CA PHE A 33 0.24 9.20 -6.31
C PHE A 33 0.81 8.68 -5.01
N ARG A 34 2.06 8.17 -5.00
CA ARG A 34 2.75 7.75 -3.77
C ARG A 34 2.85 8.89 -2.75
N LYS A 35 3.19 10.10 -3.19
CA LYS A 35 3.22 11.29 -2.32
C LYS A 35 1.84 11.67 -1.78
N GLN A 36 0.80 11.58 -2.60
CA GLN A 36 -0.57 11.84 -2.16
C GLN A 36 -1.05 10.81 -1.15
N MET A 37 -0.73 9.53 -1.36
CA MET A 37 -1.02 8.44 -0.44
C MET A 37 -0.32 8.66 0.89
N LEU A 38 0.99 8.95 0.88
CA LEU A 38 1.74 9.25 2.10
C LEU A 38 1.12 10.40 2.90
N LYS A 39 0.73 11.49 2.23
CA LYS A 39 0.07 12.63 2.88
C LYS A 39 -1.27 12.24 3.53
N MET A 40 -2.05 11.37 2.89
CA MET A 40 -3.29 10.84 3.48
C MET A 40 -3.00 9.98 4.70
N MET A 41 -2.05 9.05 4.59
CA MET A 41 -1.66 8.16 5.69
C MET A 41 -1.18 8.96 6.90
N GLU A 42 -0.34 9.98 6.72
CA GLU A 42 0.11 10.89 7.77
C GLU A 42 -1.06 11.66 8.40
N ARG A 43 -1.97 12.18 7.57
CA ARG A 43 -3.14 12.93 8.04
C ARG A 43 -4.03 12.10 8.96
N TYR A 44 -4.24 10.83 8.63
CA TYR A 44 -5.09 9.92 9.39
C TYR A 44 -4.34 9.08 10.42
N LYS A 45 -3.03 9.32 10.59
CA LYS A 45 -2.15 8.57 11.50
C LYS A 45 -2.22 7.06 11.24
N ASP A 46 -2.16 6.69 9.97
CA ASP A 46 -2.16 5.30 9.55
C ASP A 46 -0.96 4.56 10.18
N PRO A 47 -1.17 3.41 10.85
CA PRO A 47 -0.09 2.62 11.43
C PRO A 47 0.97 2.19 10.41
N ALA A 48 0.61 2.11 9.13
CA ALA A 48 1.48 1.66 8.03
C ALA A 48 2.34 2.78 7.42
N VAL A 49 2.29 4.04 7.91
CA VAL A 49 3.07 5.16 7.34
C VAL A 49 4.55 4.83 7.22
N GLU A 50 5.16 4.32 8.30
CA GLU A 50 6.58 4.01 8.33
C GLU A 50 6.94 2.84 7.40
N ALA A 51 6.05 1.84 7.30
CA ALA A 51 6.21 0.75 6.36
C ALA A 51 6.14 1.26 4.91
N PHE A 52 5.18 2.15 4.61
CA PHE A 52 5.01 2.74 3.29
C PHE A 52 6.19 3.62 2.85
N ARG A 53 6.76 4.39 3.79
CA ARG A 53 7.96 5.22 3.53
C ARG A 53 9.16 4.36 3.14
N ASN A 54 9.31 3.21 3.79
CA ASN A 54 10.44 2.29 3.60
C ASN A 54 10.07 1.09 2.72
N ARG A 55 9.04 1.19 1.87
CA ARG A 55 8.52 0.08 1.06
C ARG A 55 9.52 -0.54 0.10
N ASP A 56 10.56 0.21 -0.27
CA ASP A 56 11.62 -0.25 -1.16
C ASP A 56 12.69 -1.07 -0.39
N GLN A 57 12.63 -1.12 0.94
CA GLN A 57 13.49 -1.94 1.79
C GLN A 57 12.89 -3.33 1.99
N THR A 58 13.71 -4.36 1.81
CA THR A 58 13.31 -5.75 2.03
C THR A 58 12.99 -6.02 3.50
N GLY A 59 11.91 -6.72 3.80
CA GLY A 59 11.54 -7.15 5.16
C GLY A 59 10.61 -6.20 5.90
N VAL A 60 10.57 -4.91 5.53
CA VAL A 60 9.78 -3.90 6.25
C VAL A 60 8.28 -4.20 6.22
N MET A 61 7.78 -4.63 5.06
CA MET A 61 6.36 -4.96 4.91
C MET A 61 6.02 -6.27 5.64
N GLU A 62 6.89 -7.27 5.56
CA GLU A 62 6.71 -8.52 6.27
C GLU A 62 6.67 -8.31 7.80
N GLU A 63 7.59 -7.52 8.34
CA GLU A 63 7.66 -7.16 9.75
C GLU A 63 6.41 -6.39 10.20
N PHE A 64 5.99 -5.39 9.42
CA PHE A 64 4.76 -4.64 9.71
C PHE A 64 3.55 -5.58 9.77
N MET A 65 3.42 -6.48 8.79
CA MET A 65 2.31 -7.44 8.73
C MET A 65 2.32 -8.42 9.90
N GLU A 66 3.50 -8.85 10.37
CA GLU A 66 3.61 -9.68 11.57
C GLU A 66 3.14 -8.93 12.83
N GLN A 67 3.55 -7.67 12.99
CA GLN A 67 3.08 -6.83 14.10
C GLN A 67 1.56 -6.65 14.08
N GLN A 68 0.94 -6.47 12.91
CA GLN A 68 -0.52 -6.39 12.79
C GLN A 68 -1.19 -7.72 13.14
N ARG A 69 -0.61 -8.86 12.75
CA ARG A 69 -1.12 -10.20 13.13
C ARG A 69 -1.11 -10.40 14.64
N GLU A 70 -0.02 -10.05 15.32
CA GLU A 70 0.08 -10.17 16.77
C GLU A 70 -0.89 -9.25 17.50
N LYS A 71 -1.06 -8.01 17.03
CA LYS A 71 -2.08 -7.09 17.56
C LYS A 71 -3.48 -7.69 17.40
N ALA A 72 -3.79 -8.21 16.21
CA ALA A 72 -5.09 -8.80 15.93
C ALA A 72 -5.39 -9.99 16.86
N LYS A 73 -4.44 -10.90 17.07
CA LYS A 73 -4.56 -12.03 18.02
C LYS A 73 -4.85 -11.57 19.45
N ASN A 74 -4.28 -10.43 19.87
CA ASN A 74 -4.42 -9.89 21.21
C ASN A 74 -5.67 -9.01 21.41
N THR A 75 -6.40 -8.67 20.34
CA THR A 75 -7.67 -7.95 20.44
C THR A 75 -8.81 -8.92 20.77
N ARG A 76 -9.57 -8.63 21.83
CA ARG A 76 -10.79 -9.39 22.14
C ARG A 76 -11.79 -9.24 20.97
N PRO A 77 -12.50 -10.30 20.55
CA PRO A 77 -13.55 -10.15 19.55
C PRO A 77 -14.57 -9.14 20.08
N VAL A 78 -14.80 -8.07 19.32
CA VAL A 78 -15.86 -7.12 19.62
C VAL A 78 -17.17 -7.89 19.45
N GLU A 79 -17.97 -8.00 20.52
CA GLU A 79 -19.30 -8.61 20.42
C GLU A 79 -20.08 -7.90 19.32
N LYS A 80 -20.51 -8.67 18.32
CA LYS A 80 -21.39 -8.16 17.28
C LYS A 80 -22.77 -7.97 17.93
N PHE A 81 -23.23 -6.72 17.96
CA PHE A 81 -24.58 -6.34 18.38
C PHE A 81 -25.64 -6.85 17.40
#